data_AF-A0A1W6SRL1-F1
#
_entry.id   AF-A0A1W6SRL1-F1
#
_cell.length_a   1.000
_cell.length_b   1.000
_cell.length_c   1.000
_cell.angle_alpha   90.00
_cell.angle_beta   90.00
_cell.angle_gamma   90.00
#
_symmetry.space_group_name_H-M   'P 1'
#
loop_
_entity.id
_entity.type
_entity.pdbx_description
1 polymer ?
#
loop_
_entity_poly.entity_id
_entity_poly.type
_entity_poly.pdbx_seq_one_letter_code
_entity_poly.pdbx_strand_id
1 'polypeptide(L)'
;MPTQVLARKWRPRSFSELTGQEHVVRALTNALEQKRLHHAYLFTGTRGIGKTTIARILAKALNCQTGITPTPCGICSTCTEIDSGRFVDLIEMDAASNTQVDKMRELLENALYAPTSARYKIYIIDEVHMLSKSAFNAMLKTLEEPPEHVKFVLATTDPQKIPVTVLSRCLQFNLKQIPLPLIVAHLKHVLEQEKISCDATSLQLLARAAQGSMRDALSILDQAIAFGKGTIEEAGVRDMLGAIDQGYLYDLLDAVSQNDGARMLAVADAMETRSLSFNAALQDLATLLHRLALAQVVPSAIAEETPEREEIFALAKTFTPEDIQLFYQIVIHGRSDLSQAPDEYAGFTMTLMRLLAFMPEDMPRATGPKHDKEIKRPSPSIPRLVEIPGTAETTETRKTTEAFNIAETVKEAKSAETATVGPAPTVSIFGSDWTTMANQLKLNGMPKMLAQYCEVKKASPNEIEFCVPEKHKHLLEKRHQEKMSAALSEYLGKPVRLKFSVGIVTGMNPAELENQEKQQKQSQAITAIETDPFVRELVENFDAELIVSSIKPIQ
;
A
#
# COMPACT_ATOMS: atom_id res chain seq x y z
N MET A 1 27.52 15.28 -18.65
CA MET A 1 26.17 15.84 -18.97
C MET A 1 25.24 15.36 -17.88
N PRO A 2 24.45 16.20 -17.22
CA PRO A 2 23.45 15.69 -16.28
C PRO A 2 22.47 14.84 -17.09
N THR A 3 22.54 13.52 -16.93
CA THR A 3 21.69 12.54 -17.61
C THR A 3 20.26 12.77 -17.15
N GLN A 4 19.52 13.59 -17.89
CA GLN A 4 18.08 13.69 -17.69
C GLN A 4 17.45 12.36 -18.07
N VAL A 5 16.69 11.80 -17.13
CA VAL A 5 15.82 10.62 -17.32
C VAL A 5 15.02 10.79 -18.63
N LEU A 6 14.96 9.75 -19.48
CA LEU A 6 14.25 9.78 -20.77
C LEU A 6 12.80 10.22 -20.58
N ALA A 7 12.15 9.80 -19.49
CA ALA A 7 10.79 10.22 -19.14
C ALA A 7 10.61 11.76 -19.04
N ARG A 8 11.68 12.51 -18.73
CA ARG A 8 11.67 13.98 -18.71
C ARG A 8 12.10 14.57 -20.06
N LYS A 9 13.10 13.96 -20.72
CA LYS A 9 13.65 14.41 -22.00
C LYS A 9 12.61 14.32 -23.12
N TRP A 10 11.89 13.19 -23.17
CA TRP A 10 10.89 12.85 -24.19
C TRP A 10 9.46 13.23 -23.78
N ARG A 11 9.31 14.14 -22.81
CA ARG A 11 7.99 14.64 -22.45
C ARG A 11 7.41 15.45 -23.62
N PRO A 12 6.20 15.10 -24.12
CA PRO A 12 5.57 15.82 -25.22
C PRO A 12 5.46 17.33 -24.95
N ARG A 13 5.83 18.14 -25.94
CA ARG A 13 5.80 19.62 -25.84
C ARG A 13 4.59 20.24 -26.54
N SER A 14 3.97 19.49 -27.45
CA SER A 14 2.85 19.90 -28.30
C SER A 14 1.75 18.83 -28.28
N PHE A 15 0.51 19.20 -28.67
CA PHE A 15 -0.59 18.24 -28.75
C PHE A 15 -0.38 17.16 -29.82
N SER A 16 0.39 17.43 -30.87
CA SER A 16 0.70 16.48 -31.95
C SER A 16 1.63 15.35 -31.53
N GLU A 17 2.47 15.58 -30.51
CA GLU A 17 3.39 14.57 -29.98
C GLU A 17 2.70 13.62 -28.97
N LEU A 18 1.47 13.93 -28.54
CA LEU A 18 0.77 13.16 -27.53
C LEU A 18 0.21 11.87 -28.13
N THR A 19 0.69 10.72 -27.65
CA THR A 19 0.31 9.41 -28.17
C THR A 19 -0.98 8.87 -27.54
N GLY A 20 -1.93 8.40 -28.36
CA GLY A 20 -3.09 7.60 -27.92
C GLY A 20 -4.22 8.35 -27.21
N GLN A 21 -4.29 9.68 -27.36
CA GLN A 21 -5.33 10.53 -26.73
C GLN A 21 -6.00 11.45 -27.76
N GLU A 22 -6.28 10.95 -28.96
CA GLU A 22 -6.76 11.76 -30.09
C GLU A 22 -8.08 12.46 -29.76
N HIS A 23 -8.97 11.84 -28.98
CA HIS A 23 -10.25 12.42 -28.60
C HIS A 23 -10.10 13.67 -27.72
N VAL A 24 -9.19 13.62 -26.74
CA VAL A 24 -8.92 14.77 -25.85
C VAL A 24 -8.23 15.89 -26.62
N VAL A 25 -7.22 15.55 -27.43
CA VAL A 25 -6.50 16.51 -28.26
C VAL A 25 -7.44 17.24 -29.21
N ARG A 26 -8.33 16.52 -29.91
CA ARG A 26 -9.30 17.11 -30.82
C ARG A 26 -10.27 18.05 -30.09
N ALA A 27 -10.79 17.64 -28.93
CA ALA A 27 -11.69 18.47 -28.14
C ALA A 27 -11.03 19.76 -27.64
N LEU A 28 -9.79 19.68 -27.13
CA LEU A 28 -9.02 20.84 -26.69
C LEU A 28 -8.66 21.77 -27.85
N THR A 29 -8.26 21.20 -29.00
CA THR A 29 -7.94 21.97 -30.22
C THR A 29 -9.17 22.78 -30.66
N ASN A 30 -10.32 22.12 -30.78
CA ASN A 30 -11.57 22.78 -31.15
C ASN A 30 -11.97 23.88 -30.14
N ALA A 31 -11.80 23.63 -28.84
CA ALA A 31 -12.12 24.60 -27.80
C ALA A 31 -11.23 25.86 -27.88
N LEU A 32 -9.94 25.68 -28.17
CA LEU A 32 -8.98 26.77 -28.36
C LEU A 32 -9.27 27.58 -29.63
N GLU A 33 -9.56 26.92 -30.75
CA GLU A 33 -9.91 27.58 -32.02
C GLU A 33 -11.21 28.38 -31.93
N GLN A 34 -12.24 27.82 -31.27
CA GLN A 34 -13.52 28.49 -31.07
C GLN A 34 -13.50 29.51 -29.93
N LYS A 35 -12.37 29.67 -29.23
CA LYS A 35 -12.22 30.51 -28.03
C LYS A 35 -13.25 30.21 -26.93
N ARG A 36 -13.76 28.96 -26.88
CA ARG A 36 -14.68 28.47 -25.85
C ARG A 36 -13.88 27.91 -24.67
N LEU A 37 -13.26 28.82 -23.92
CA LEU A 37 -12.37 28.47 -22.81
C LEU A 37 -13.14 28.28 -21.51
N HIS A 38 -13.16 27.07 -20.99
CA HIS A 38 -13.74 26.79 -19.68
C HIS A 38 -12.87 27.38 -18.57
N HIS A 39 -13.43 27.67 -17.40
CA HIS A 39 -12.66 28.16 -16.25
C HIS A 39 -11.95 27.02 -15.51
N ALA A 40 -12.51 25.81 -15.54
CA ALA A 40 -11.94 24.62 -14.91
C ALA A 40 -11.96 23.40 -15.83
N TYR A 41 -10.83 22.71 -15.91
CA TYR A 41 -10.60 21.47 -16.65
C TYR A 41 -10.24 20.34 -15.69
N LEU A 42 -10.84 19.16 -15.84
CA LEU A 42 -10.52 17.97 -15.04
C LEU A 42 -10.01 16.85 -15.95
N PHE A 43 -8.76 16.45 -15.77
CA PHE A 43 -8.15 15.31 -16.44
C PHE A 43 -8.16 14.08 -15.53
N THR A 44 -8.81 13.01 -15.97
CA THR A 44 -8.92 11.75 -15.23
C THR A 44 -8.20 10.62 -15.96
N GLY A 45 -7.73 9.63 -15.20
CA GLY A 45 -7.17 8.37 -15.73
C GLY A 45 -5.94 7.90 -14.95
N THR A 46 -5.42 6.72 -15.29
CA THR A 46 -4.31 6.08 -14.58
C THR A 46 -3.03 6.94 -14.53
N ARG A 47 -2.11 6.58 -13.64
CA ARG A 47 -0.83 7.29 -13.50
C ARG A 47 -0.03 7.19 -14.80
N GLY A 48 0.70 8.24 -15.15
CA GLY A 48 1.70 8.21 -16.22
C GLY A 48 1.18 8.21 -17.68
N ILE A 49 -0.14 8.28 -17.90
CA ILE A 49 -0.76 8.41 -19.24
C ILE A 49 -0.71 9.83 -19.84
N GLY A 50 -0.21 10.82 -19.10
CA GLY A 50 0.03 12.17 -19.62
C GLY A 50 -0.84 13.30 -19.09
N LYS A 51 -1.63 13.12 -18.01
CA LYS A 51 -2.50 14.16 -17.41
C LYS A 51 -1.80 15.52 -17.21
N THR A 52 -0.72 15.55 -16.44
CA THR A 52 0.07 16.75 -16.14
C THR A 52 0.78 17.28 -17.39
N THR A 53 1.09 16.41 -18.36
CA THR A 53 1.69 16.82 -19.65
C THR A 53 0.68 17.60 -20.49
N ILE A 54 -0.56 17.09 -20.64
CA ILE A 54 -1.64 17.80 -21.31
C ILE A 54 -1.92 19.13 -20.62
N ALA A 55 -1.94 19.14 -19.27
CA ALA A 55 -2.14 20.37 -18.50
C ALA A 55 -1.09 21.45 -18.82
N ARG A 56 0.19 21.07 -18.91
CA ARG A 56 1.27 21.99 -19.31
C ARG A 56 1.16 22.44 -20.76
N ILE A 57 0.79 21.55 -21.69
CA ILE A 57 0.58 21.94 -23.10
C ILE A 57 -0.59 22.92 -23.22
N LEU A 58 -1.69 22.67 -22.51
CA LEU A 58 -2.81 23.60 -22.43
C LEU A 58 -2.39 24.95 -21.86
N ALA A 59 -1.55 24.97 -20.82
CA ALA A 59 -1.01 26.20 -20.27
C ALA A 59 -0.18 27.00 -21.29
N LYS A 60 0.65 26.32 -22.10
CA LYS A 60 1.36 26.97 -23.20
C LYS A 60 0.41 27.49 -24.27
N ALA A 61 -0.59 26.70 -24.66
CA ALA A 61 -1.56 27.07 -25.68
C ALA A 61 -2.35 28.35 -25.31
N LEU A 62 -2.64 28.54 -24.02
CA LEU A 62 -3.35 29.71 -23.50
C LEU A 62 -2.45 30.95 -23.37
N ASN A 63 -1.18 30.76 -22.98
CA ASN A 63 -0.25 31.86 -22.65
C ASN A 63 0.81 32.15 -23.71
N CYS A 64 0.76 31.49 -24.87
CA CYS A 64 1.73 31.73 -25.94
C CYS A 64 1.70 33.20 -26.41
N GLN A 65 2.87 33.77 -26.67
CA GLN A 65 2.99 35.17 -27.15
C GLN A 65 2.34 35.38 -28.53
N THR A 66 2.32 34.35 -29.37
CA THR A 66 1.66 34.37 -30.69
C THR A 66 0.13 34.46 -30.59
N GLY A 67 -0.44 34.29 -29.39
CA GLY A 67 -1.87 34.24 -29.16
C GLY A 67 -2.34 32.89 -28.64
N ILE A 68 -3.65 32.79 -28.40
CA ILE A 68 -4.28 31.54 -27.98
C ILE A 68 -4.34 30.63 -29.21
N THR A 69 -3.57 29.56 -29.19
CA THR A 69 -3.43 28.64 -30.32
C THR A 69 -3.33 27.19 -29.84
N PRO A 70 -3.91 26.22 -30.57
CA PRO A 70 -3.68 24.80 -30.30
C PRO A 70 -2.22 24.39 -30.57
N THR A 71 -1.49 25.12 -31.41
CA THR A 71 -0.10 24.82 -31.76
C THR A 71 0.84 25.85 -31.12
N PRO A 72 1.24 25.66 -29.83
CA PRO A 72 2.16 26.57 -29.17
C PRO A 72 3.51 26.57 -29.89
N CYS A 73 4.13 27.75 -30.04
CA CYS A 73 5.34 27.90 -30.85
C CYS A 73 6.58 27.17 -30.29
N GLY A 74 6.63 26.90 -28.99
CA GLY A 74 7.76 26.21 -28.34
C GLY A 74 9.06 27.02 -28.23
N ILE A 75 9.13 28.19 -28.86
CA ILE A 75 10.34 29.05 -28.93
C ILE A 75 10.24 30.37 -28.16
N CYS A 76 9.03 30.83 -27.81
CA CYS A 76 8.88 32.06 -27.04
C CYS A 76 9.28 31.87 -25.57
N SER A 77 9.61 32.96 -24.88
CA SER A 77 10.04 32.92 -23.46
C SER A 77 9.02 32.19 -22.60
N THR A 78 7.73 32.50 -22.76
CA THR A 78 6.63 31.83 -22.05
C THR A 78 6.61 30.32 -22.27
N CYS A 79 6.73 29.84 -23.51
CA CYS A 79 6.76 28.39 -23.80
C CYS A 79 7.97 27.71 -23.16
N THR A 80 9.15 28.33 -23.27
CA THR A 80 10.40 27.78 -22.69
C THR A 80 10.39 27.76 -21.17
N GLU A 81 9.82 28.80 -20.54
CA GLU A 81 9.71 28.89 -19.08
C GLU A 81 8.73 27.86 -18.53
N ILE A 82 7.59 27.63 -19.21
CA ILE A 82 6.63 26.58 -18.85
C ILE A 82 7.26 25.19 -18.93
N ASP A 83 8.05 24.92 -19.98
CA ASP A 83 8.78 23.65 -20.12
C ASP A 83 9.81 23.44 -19.01
N SER A 84 10.50 24.51 -18.62
CA SER A 84 11.45 24.46 -17.50
C SER A 84 10.78 24.39 -16.12
N GLY A 85 9.46 24.65 -16.04
CA GLY A 85 8.69 24.72 -14.80
C GLY A 85 8.98 25.96 -13.95
N ARG A 86 9.40 27.07 -14.56
CA ARG A 86 9.78 28.33 -13.88
C ARG A 86 8.85 29.50 -14.19
N PHE A 87 7.74 29.24 -14.87
CA PHE A 87 6.82 30.28 -15.29
C PHE A 87 6.01 30.80 -14.11
N VAL A 88 6.07 32.12 -13.86
CA VAL A 88 5.50 32.76 -12.66
C VAL A 88 3.98 32.61 -12.59
N ASP A 89 3.31 32.78 -13.73
CA ASP A 89 1.85 32.73 -13.82
C ASP A 89 1.29 31.29 -14.02
N LEU A 90 2.16 30.27 -13.90
CA LEU A 90 1.78 28.86 -13.85
C LEU A 90 2.18 28.28 -12.49
N ILE A 91 1.18 28.02 -11.66
CA ILE A 91 1.38 27.44 -10.34
C ILE A 91 1.03 25.96 -10.41
N GLU A 92 2.05 25.11 -10.24
CA GLU A 92 1.88 23.67 -10.16
C GLU A 92 1.94 23.22 -8.70
N MET A 93 0.90 22.55 -8.25
CA MET A 93 0.80 22.00 -6.91
C MET A 93 0.47 20.51 -6.99
N ASP A 94 1.24 19.69 -6.30
CA ASP A 94 0.90 18.29 -6.05
C ASP A 94 0.15 18.21 -4.71
N ALA A 95 -1.13 17.82 -4.78
CA ALA A 95 -2.01 17.71 -3.60
C ALA A 95 -1.54 16.62 -2.63
N ALA A 96 -0.82 15.59 -3.08
CA ALA A 96 -0.28 14.56 -2.20
C ALA A 96 0.78 15.12 -1.24
N SER A 97 1.56 16.11 -1.68
CA SER A 97 2.60 16.76 -0.89
C SER A 97 2.12 17.97 -0.08
N ASN A 98 0.99 18.57 -0.46
CA ASN A 98 0.45 19.79 0.12
C ASN A 98 -1.01 19.62 0.57
N THR A 99 -1.25 18.68 1.49
CA THR A 99 -2.59 18.36 2.00
C THR A 99 -3.17 19.42 2.96
N GLN A 100 -2.36 20.37 3.41
CA GLN A 100 -2.75 21.43 4.34
C GLN A 100 -3.71 22.42 3.67
N VAL A 101 -4.85 22.67 4.32
CA VAL A 101 -5.91 23.58 3.87
C VAL A 101 -5.40 25.01 3.71
N ASP A 102 -4.47 25.43 4.57
CA ASP A 102 -3.99 26.82 4.64
C ASP A 102 -3.22 27.22 3.38
N LYS A 103 -2.34 26.35 2.87
CA LYS A 103 -1.67 26.58 1.57
C LYS A 103 -2.66 26.75 0.43
N MET A 104 -3.74 25.96 0.42
CA MET A 104 -4.75 26.08 -0.64
C MET A 104 -5.51 27.40 -0.54
N ARG A 105 -5.82 27.85 0.68
CA ARG A 105 -6.45 29.16 0.89
C ARG A 105 -5.54 30.29 0.43
N GLU A 106 -4.27 30.28 0.81
CA GLU A 106 -3.28 31.27 0.35
C GLU A 106 -3.19 31.30 -1.19
N LEU A 107 -3.21 30.14 -1.85
CA LEU A 107 -3.19 30.06 -3.32
C LEU A 107 -4.45 30.65 -3.96
N LEU A 108 -5.62 30.41 -3.37
CA LEU A 108 -6.91 30.93 -3.84
C LEU A 108 -7.03 32.44 -3.60
N GLU A 109 -6.56 32.94 -2.46
CA GLU A 109 -6.46 34.38 -2.19
C GLU A 109 -5.55 35.06 -3.21
N ASN A 110 -4.41 34.42 -3.52
CA ASN A 110 -3.50 34.88 -4.57
C ASN A 110 -4.09 34.79 -5.98
N ALA A 111 -5.14 33.99 -6.20
CA ALA A 111 -5.80 33.87 -7.50
C ALA A 111 -6.63 35.10 -7.87
N LEU A 112 -7.06 35.88 -6.88
CA LEU A 112 -7.82 37.11 -7.10
C LEU A 112 -6.99 38.19 -7.81
N TYR A 113 -5.66 38.15 -7.68
CA TYR A 113 -4.77 39.10 -8.34
C TYR A 113 -4.54 38.76 -9.81
N ALA A 114 -4.44 39.80 -10.64
CA ALA A 114 -4.15 39.70 -12.07
C ALA A 114 -2.78 39.02 -12.32
N PRO A 115 -2.61 38.35 -13.48
CA PRO A 115 -1.33 37.78 -13.89
C PRO A 115 -0.26 38.86 -14.08
N THR A 116 1.00 38.49 -13.86
CA THR A 116 2.14 39.43 -13.91
C THR A 116 2.56 39.73 -15.36
N SER A 117 2.59 38.69 -16.19
CA SER A 117 3.13 38.75 -17.56
C SER A 117 2.30 37.96 -18.57
N ALA A 118 1.46 37.03 -18.09
CA ALA A 118 0.63 36.16 -18.89
C ALA A 118 -0.75 36.73 -19.19
N ARG A 119 -1.46 36.10 -20.14
CA ARG A 119 -2.89 36.35 -20.39
C ARG A 119 -3.76 35.72 -19.32
N TYR A 120 -3.39 34.51 -18.89
CA TYR A 120 -4.10 33.74 -17.87
C TYR A 120 -3.13 33.27 -16.78
N LYS A 121 -3.59 33.35 -15.53
CA LYS A 121 -2.97 32.70 -14.38
C LYS A 121 -3.52 31.29 -14.25
N ILE A 122 -2.66 30.29 -14.36
CA ILE A 122 -3.05 28.89 -14.49
C ILE A 122 -2.63 28.12 -13.25
N TYR A 123 -3.59 27.42 -12.64
CA TYR A 123 -3.37 26.56 -11.49
C TYR A 123 -3.48 25.10 -11.92
N ILE A 124 -2.37 24.37 -11.92
CA ILE A 124 -2.36 22.92 -12.12
C ILE A 124 -2.33 22.25 -10.74
N ILE A 125 -3.36 21.47 -10.44
CA ILE A 125 -3.46 20.69 -9.20
C ILE A 125 -3.41 19.21 -9.57
N ASP A 126 -2.28 18.57 -9.29
CA ASP A 126 -2.10 17.13 -9.52
C ASP A 126 -2.58 16.31 -8.32
N GLU A 127 -3.05 15.10 -8.59
CA GLU A 127 -3.68 14.18 -7.65
C GLU A 127 -4.72 14.86 -6.73
N VAL A 128 -5.60 15.69 -7.30
CA VAL A 128 -6.56 16.53 -6.55
C VAL A 128 -7.44 15.74 -5.57
N HIS A 129 -7.66 14.44 -5.80
CA HIS A 129 -8.39 13.56 -4.88
C HIS A 129 -7.73 13.38 -3.50
N MET A 130 -6.44 13.73 -3.38
CA MET A 130 -5.70 13.73 -2.11
C MET A 130 -5.98 14.98 -1.25
N LEU A 131 -6.72 15.97 -1.77
CA LEU A 131 -7.12 17.14 -1.00
C LEU A 131 -8.11 16.78 0.11
N SER A 132 -7.98 17.47 1.23
CA SER A 132 -8.94 17.37 2.33
C SER A 132 -10.31 17.97 1.94
N LYS A 133 -11.39 17.49 2.56
CA LYS A 133 -12.76 18.01 2.32
C LYS A 133 -12.87 19.52 2.52
N SER A 134 -12.16 20.06 3.51
CA SER A 134 -12.09 21.49 3.79
C SER A 134 -11.37 22.29 2.69
N ALA A 135 -10.33 21.72 2.06
CA ALA A 135 -9.67 22.34 0.91
C ALA A 135 -10.59 22.38 -0.32
N PHE A 136 -11.34 21.30 -0.59
CA PHE A 136 -12.36 21.30 -1.65
C PHE A 136 -13.42 22.38 -1.43
N ASN A 137 -13.93 22.51 -0.20
CA ASN A 137 -14.94 23.54 0.12
C ASN A 137 -14.40 24.97 -0.05
N ALA A 138 -13.11 25.19 0.21
CA ALA A 138 -12.47 26.49 -0.05
C ALA A 138 -12.42 26.80 -1.56
N MET A 139 -12.15 25.79 -2.39
CA MET A 139 -12.13 25.93 -3.85
C MET A 139 -13.50 26.18 -4.47
N LEU A 140 -14.59 25.68 -3.87
CA LEU A 140 -15.94 25.81 -4.43
C LEU A 140 -16.33 27.27 -4.68
N LYS A 141 -15.99 28.19 -3.76
CA LYS A 141 -16.28 29.62 -3.92
C LYS A 141 -15.64 30.19 -5.18
N THR A 142 -14.37 29.87 -5.42
CA THR A 142 -13.61 30.36 -6.58
C THR A 142 -13.97 29.61 -7.87
N LEU A 143 -14.44 28.37 -7.79
CA LEU A 143 -14.93 27.62 -8.96
C LEU A 143 -16.34 28.05 -9.38
N GLU A 144 -17.16 28.53 -8.45
CA GLU A 144 -18.49 29.10 -8.73
C GLU A 144 -18.39 30.47 -9.39
N GLU A 145 -17.54 31.34 -8.86
CA GLU A 145 -17.31 32.70 -9.38
C GLU A 145 -15.83 32.91 -9.70
N PRO A 146 -15.31 32.29 -10.78
CA PRO A 146 -13.90 32.40 -11.14
C PRO A 146 -13.58 33.78 -11.75
N PRO A 147 -12.45 34.40 -11.37
CA PRO A 147 -11.94 35.57 -12.08
C PRO A 147 -11.66 35.24 -13.56
N GLU A 148 -11.91 36.19 -14.47
CA GLU A 148 -11.78 35.95 -15.93
C GLU A 148 -10.35 35.53 -16.35
N HIS A 149 -9.34 36.03 -15.63
CA HIS A 149 -7.92 35.75 -15.87
C HIS A 149 -7.44 34.44 -15.23
N VAL A 150 -8.27 33.72 -14.46
CA VAL A 150 -7.88 32.48 -13.78
C VAL A 150 -8.38 31.26 -14.53
N LYS A 151 -7.53 30.24 -14.66
CA LYS A 151 -7.89 28.93 -15.20
C LYS A 151 -7.39 27.81 -14.28
N PHE A 152 -8.27 26.89 -13.91
CA PHE A 152 -7.94 25.71 -13.12
C PHE A 152 -7.79 24.49 -14.02
N VAL A 153 -6.74 23.71 -13.76
CA VAL A 153 -6.49 22.43 -14.40
C VAL A 153 -6.25 21.40 -13.30
N LEU A 154 -7.24 20.55 -13.09
CA LEU A 154 -7.24 19.50 -12.08
C LEU A 154 -6.84 18.18 -12.75
N ALA A 155 -5.97 17.41 -12.11
CA ALA A 155 -5.65 16.05 -12.53
C ALA A 155 -5.90 15.07 -11.38
N THR A 156 -6.49 13.91 -11.70
CA THR A 156 -6.70 12.84 -10.71
C THR A 156 -6.52 11.46 -11.32
N THR A 157 -6.02 10.52 -10.51
CA THR A 157 -6.11 9.08 -10.79
C THR A 157 -7.45 8.46 -10.40
N ASP A 158 -8.15 9.07 -9.44
CA ASP A 158 -9.40 8.55 -8.89
C ASP A 158 -10.48 9.66 -8.90
N PRO A 159 -11.41 9.66 -9.88
CA PRO A 159 -12.47 10.66 -9.95
C PRO A 159 -13.59 10.43 -8.92
N GLN A 160 -13.73 9.22 -8.35
CA GLN A 160 -14.83 8.90 -7.44
C GLN A 160 -14.68 9.56 -6.08
N LYS A 161 -13.43 9.84 -5.68
CA LYS A 161 -13.12 10.58 -4.45
C LYS A 161 -13.37 12.08 -4.54
N ILE A 162 -13.62 12.62 -5.73
CA ILE A 162 -13.88 14.05 -5.92
C ILE A 162 -15.37 14.33 -5.65
N PRO A 163 -15.71 15.34 -4.83
CA PRO A 163 -17.09 15.75 -4.62
C PRO A 163 -17.81 16.08 -5.95
N VAL A 164 -19.05 15.63 -6.09
CA VAL A 164 -19.89 15.88 -7.28
C VAL A 164 -20.07 17.39 -7.56
N THR A 165 -20.03 18.22 -6.50
CA THR A 165 -20.08 19.68 -6.58
C THR A 165 -18.91 20.28 -7.36
N VAL A 166 -17.73 19.65 -7.33
CA VAL A 166 -16.57 20.07 -8.14
C VAL A 166 -16.67 19.50 -9.56
N LEU A 167 -17.09 18.25 -9.68
CA LEU A 167 -17.24 17.56 -10.96
C LEU A 167 -18.23 18.27 -11.90
N SER A 168 -19.33 18.81 -11.38
CA SER A 168 -20.34 19.52 -12.17
C SER A 168 -19.85 20.87 -12.72
N ARG A 169 -18.80 21.45 -12.14
CA ARG A 169 -18.22 22.74 -12.52
C ARG A 169 -16.96 22.62 -13.37
N CYS A 170 -16.51 21.39 -13.64
CA CYS A 170 -15.32 21.13 -14.43
C CYS A 170 -15.69 20.51 -15.77
N LEU A 171 -14.99 20.91 -16.83
CA LEU A 171 -15.02 20.16 -18.09
C LEU A 171 -14.15 18.91 -17.94
N GLN A 172 -14.78 17.73 -18.02
CA GLN A 172 -14.11 16.47 -17.73
C GLN A 172 -13.54 15.82 -19.00
N PHE A 173 -12.28 15.39 -18.91
CA PHE A 173 -11.57 14.66 -19.94
C PHE A 173 -11.00 13.38 -19.35
N ASN A 174 -11.51 12.24 -19.83
CA ASN A 174 -11.00 10.93 -19.46
C ASN A 174 -9.91 10.49 -20.44
N LEU A 175 -8.69 10.34 -19.93
CA LEU A 175 -7.55 9.82 -20.69
C LEU A 175 -7.55 8.29 -20.62
N LYS A 176 -7.40 7.65 -21.78
CA LYS A 176 -7.40 6.19 -21.88
C LYS A 176 -6.00 5.63 -21.62
N GLN A 177 -5.92 4.35 -21.24
CA GLN A 177 -4.65 3.64 -21.27
C GLN A 177 -4.12 3.56 -22.69
N ILE A 178 -2.81 3.68 -22.86
CA ILE A 178 -2.18 3.68 -24.18
C ILE A 178 -2.07 2.22 -24.66
N PRO A 179 -2.62 1.88 -25.84
CA PRO A 179 -2.50 0.54 -26.40
C PRO A 179 -1.05 0.06 -26.55
N LEU A 180 -0.82 -1.23 -26.31
CA LEU A 180 0.51 -1.85 -26.38
C LEU A 180 1.26 -1.56 -27.69
N PRO A 181 0.64 -1.65 -28.90
CA PRO A 181 1.34 -1.36 -30.15
C PRO A 181 1.86 0.09 -30.24
N LEU A 182 1.13 1.05 -29.66
CA LEU A 182 1.53 2.45 -29.66
C LEU A 182 2.70 2.71 -28.70
N ILE A 183 2.73 2.04 -27.55
CA ILE A 183 3.87 2.12 -26.62
C ILE A 183 5.12 1.53 -27.29
N VAL A 184 5.01 0.35 -27.89
CA VAL A 184 6.13 -0.30 -28.61
C VAL A 184 6.65 0.61 -29.73
N ALA A 185 5.77 1.18 -30.56
CA ALA A 185 6.16 2.09 -31.62
C ALA A 185 6.90 3.34 -31.10
N HIS A 186 6.41 3.92 -30.00
CA HIS A 186 7.05 5.09 -29.39
C HIS A 186 8.40 4.75 -28.76
N LEU A 187 8.51 3.64 -28.02
CA LEU A 187 9.79 3.20 -27.44
C LEU A 187 10.83 2.89 -28.53
N LYS A 188 10.40 2.29 -29.65
CA LYS A 188 11.27 2.07 -30.81
C LYS A 188 11.82 3.39 -31.36
N HIS A 189 10.95 4.39 -31.54
CA HIS A 189 11.36 5.71 -32.01
C HIS A 189 12.38 6.39 -31.06
N VAL A 190 12.17 6.29 -29.75
CA VAL A 190 13.09 6.82 -28.74
C VAL A 190 14.45 6.11 -28.83
N LEU A 191 14.47 4.78 -28.94
CA LEU A 191 15.70 4.00 -29.04
C LEU A 191 16.51 4.30 -30.31
N GLU A 192 15.84 4.48 -31.45
CA GLU A 192 16.47 4.88 -32.71
C GLU A 192 17.18 6.25 -32.58
N GLN A 193 16.57 7.18 -31.86
CA GLN A 193 17.09 8.53 -31.65
C GLN A 193 18.25 8.56 -30.63
N GLU A 194 18.18 7.74 -29.58
CA GLU A 194 19.27 7.57 -28.61
C GLU A 194 20.39 6.66 -29.12
N LYS A 195 20.21 6.00 -30.27
CA LYS A 195 21.15 5.05 -30.90
C LYS A 195 21.47 3.85 -30.01
N ILE A 196 20.44 3.25 -29.41
CA ILE A 196 20.55 2.08 -28.53
C ILE A 196 19.94 0.86 -29.21
N SER A 197 20.64 -0.26 -29.25
CA SER A 197 20.13 -1.51 -29.81
C SER A 197 19.24 -2.24 -28.80
N CYS A 198 18.06 -2.66 -29.25
CA CYS A 198 17.09 -3.39 -28.46
C CYS A 198 16.45 -4.48 -29.32
N ASP A 199 16.27 -5.67 -28.74
CA ASP A 199 15.52 -6.75 -29.38
C ASP A 199 14.00 -6.48 -29.36
N ALA A 200 13.28 -7.00 -30.36
CA ALA A 200 11.83 -6.85 -30.48
C ALA A 200 11.09 -7.48 -29.28
N THR A 201 11.55 -8.64 -28.80
CA THR A 201 10.96 -9.33 -27.64
C THR A 201 11.14 -8.51 -26.37
N SER A 202 12.34 -7.99 -26.11
CA SER A 202 12.63 -7.08 -25.00
C SER A 202 11.73 -5.84 -25.02
N LEU A 203 11.52 -5.25 -26.19
CA LEU A 203 10.67 -4.07 -26.35
C LEU A 203 9.20 -4.36 -25.98
N GLN A 204 8.70 -5.54 -26.36
CA GLN A 204 7.35 -5.99 -25.99
C GLN A 204 7.23 -6.24 -24.48
N LEU A 205 8.25 -6.85 -23.86
CA LEU A 205 8.29 -7.06 -22.40
C LEU A 205 8.24 -5.74 -21.63
N LEU A 206 9.06 -4.76 -22.03
CA LEU A 206 9.08 -3.42 -21.42
C LEU A 206 7.73 -2.71 -21.58
N ALA A 207 7.14 -2.79 -22.77
CA ALA A 207 5.84 -2.16 -23.04
C ALA A 207 4.69 -2.83 -22.27
N ARG A 208 4.74 -4.16 -22.07
CA ARG A 208 3.76 -4.90 -21.28
C ARG A 208 3.90 -4.58 -19.78
N ALA A 209 5.13 -4.48 -19.27
CA ALA A 209 5.42 -4.10 -17.89
C ALA A 209 4.90 -2.69 -17.54
N ALA A 210 4.81 -1.80 -18.54
CA ALA A 210 4.33 -0.44 -18.36
C ALA A 210 2.79 -0.31 -18.17
N GLN A 211 2.01 -1.37 -18.38
CA GLN A 211 0.55 -1.41 -18.13
C GLN A 211 -0.23 -0.21 -18.72
N GLY A 212 0.13 0.25 -19.93
CA GLY A 212 -0.55 1.36 -20.61
C GLY A 212 -0.08 2.77 -20.23
N SER A 213 0.96 2.90 -19.40
CA SER A 213 1.55 4.17 -18.96
C SER A 213 2.84 4.50 -19.73
N MET A 214 2.86 5.61 -20.47
CA MET A 214 4.06 6.04 -21.20
C MET A 214 5.21 6.46 -20.26
N ARG A 215 4.87 7.09 -19.14
CA ARG A 215 5.88 7.50 -18.15
C ARG A 215 6.60 6.29 -17.56
N ASP A 216 5.85 5.25 -17.24
CA ASP A 216 6.43 4.03 -16.67
C ASP A 216 7.21 3.27 -17.75
N ALA A 217 6.70 3.21 -18.99
CA ALA A 217 7.42 2.63 -20.12
C ALA A 217 8.81 3.26 -20.33
N LEU A 218 8.90 4.59 -20.32
CA LEU A 218 10.18 5.31 -20.45
C LEU A 218 11.08 5.13 -19.22
N SER A 219 10.50 5.06 -18.02
CA SER A 219 11.26 4.88 -16.78
C SER A 219 11.85 3.47 -16.68
N ILE A 220 11.09 2.45 -17.09
CA ILE A 220 11.56 1.06 -17.16
C ILE A 220 12.59 0.92 -18.28
N LEU A 221 12.40 1.61 -19.42
CA LEU A 221 13.40 1.65 -20.48
C LEU A 221 14.73 2.26 -20.01
N ASP A 222 14.70 3.38 -19.27
CA ASP A 222 15.89 3.97 -18.65
C ASP A 222 16.62 2.98 -17.73
N GLN A 223 15.86 2.23 -16.92
CA GLN A 223 16.43 1.19 -16.06
C GLN A 223 17.07 0.07 -16.88
N ALA A 224 16.42 -0.37 -17.96
CA ALA A 224 16.95 -1.39 -18.86
C ALA A 224 18.26 -0.95 -19.53
N ILE A 225 18.36 0.32 -19.94
CA ILE A 225 19.57 0.90 -20.51
C ILE A 225 20.70 0.94 -19.48
N ALA A 226 20.40 1.36 -18.25
CA ALA A 226 21.37 1.41 -17.16
C ALA A 226 21.89 0.01 -16.77
N PHE A 227 21.01 -0.99 -16.79
CA PHE A 227 21.35 -2.38 -16.50
C PHE A 227 22.17 -3.03 -17.64
N GLY A 228 21.72 -2.86 -18.88
CA GLY A 228 22.28 -3.50 -20.08
C GLY A 228 23.56 -2.85 -20.66
N LYS A 229 24.17 -1.89 -19.97
CA LYS A 229 25.39 -1.15 -20.44
C LYS A 229 25.31 -0.66 -21.89
N GLY A 230 24.12 -0.28 -22.36
CA GLY A 230 23.89 0.24 -23.72
C GLY A 230 23.32 -0.77 -24.74
N THR A 231 23.10 -2.02 -24.36
CA THR A 231 22.40 -3.04 -25.18
C THR A 231 21.26 -3.67 -24.38
N ILE A 232 20.07 -3.75 -24.97
CA ILE A 232 18.88 -4.30 -24.29
C ILE A 232 18.58 -5.69 -24.84
N GLU A 233 18.98 -6.71 -24.08
CA GLU A 233 18.77 -8.13 -24.39
C GLU A 233 17.64 -8.73 -23.53
N GLU A 234 17.00 -9.78 -24.03
CA GLU A 234 15.80 -10.36 -23.40
C GLU A 234 16.08 -10.88 -21.99
N ALA A 235 17.14 -11.66 -21.80
CA ALA A 235 17.49 -12.24 -20.51
C ALA A 235 17.71 -11.15 -19.45
N GLY A 236 18.45 -10.09 -19.79
CA GLY A 236 18.69 -8.98 -18.86
C GLY A 236 17.43 -8.18 -18.53
N VAL A 237 16.51 -8.01 -19.48
CA VAL A 237 15.22 -7.34 -19.22
C VAL A 237 14.31 -8.19 -18.33
N ARG A 238 14.28 -9.52 -18.54
CA ARG A 238 13.53 -10.44 -17.68
C ARG A 238 14.05 -10.42 -16.25
N ASP A 239 15.37 -10.51 -16.08
CA ASP A 239 16.02 -10.43 -14.76
C ASP A 239 15.71 -9.09 -14.06
N MET A 240 15.80 -7.98 -14.80
CA MET A 240 15.49 -6.65 -14.26
C MET A 240 14.04 -6.49 -13.83
N LEU A 241 13.10 -6.96 -14.66
CA LEU A 241 11.67 -6.88 -14.36
C LEU A 241 11.25 -7.86 -13.25
N GLY A 242 12.13 -8.79 -12.86
CA GLY A 242 11.75 -9.94 -12.05
C GLY A 242 10.63 -10.74 -12.73
N ALA A 243 10.53 -10.65 -14.06
CA ALA A 243 9.51 -11.32 -14.83
C ALA A 243 9.80 -12.82 -14.77
N ILE A 244 8.80 -13.57 -14.34
CA ILE A 244 8.96 -15.01 -14.17
C ILE A 244 9.07 -15.61 -15.56
N ASP A 245 10.08 -16.45 -15.74
CA ASP A 245 10.16 -17.27 -16.94
C ASP A 245 8.91 -18.14 -16.99
N GLN A 246 8.12 -18.01 -18.06
CA GLN A 246 6.88 -18.77 -18.20
C GLN A 246 7.14 -20.29 -18.10
N GLY A 247 8.36 -20.74 -18.39
CA GLY A 247 8.79 -22.12 -18.13
C GLY A 247 8.48 -22.61 -16.72
N TYR A 248 8.68 -21.79 -15.69
CA TYR A 248 8.32 -22.16 -14.31
C TYR A 248 6.82 -22.36 -14.12
N LEU A 249 5.99 -21.56 -14.77
CA LEU A 249 4.53 -21.66 -14.67
C LEU A 249 4.03 -22.92 -15.41
N TYR A 250 4.64 -23.23 -16.55
CA TYR A 250 4.37 -24.48 -17.28
C TYR A 250 4.82 -25.70 -16.46
N ASP A 251 6.01 -25.67 -15.86
CA ASP A 251 6.48 -26.73 -14.97
C ASP A 251 5.58 -26.94 -13.75
N LEU A 252 5.04 -25.85 -13.18
CA LEU A 252 4.06 -25.92 -12.09
C LEU A 252 2.75 -26.59 -12.56
N LEU A 253 2.20 -26.18 -13.69
CA LEU A 253 0.98 -26.79 -14.23
C LEU A 253 1.21 -28.25 -14.63
N ASP A 254 2.36 -28.59 -15.20
CA ASP A 254 2.73 -29.97 -15.51
C ASP A 254 2.81 -30.81 -14.22
N ALA A 255 3.43 -30.29 -13.16
CA ALA A 255 3.49 -30.97 -11.86
C ALA A 255 2.09 -31.16 -11.25
N VAL A 256 1.21 -30.17 -11.37
CA VAL A 256 -0.20 -30.29 -10.95
C VAL A 256 -0.92 -31.35 -11.78
N SER A 257 -0.74 -31.40 -13.10
CA SER A 257 -1.37 -32.41 -13.96
C SER A 257 -0.97 -33.85 -13.61
N GLN A 258 0.26 -34.03 -13.11
CA GLN A 258 0.81 -35.32 -12.70
C GLN A 258 0.53 -35.65 -11.22
N ASN A 259 -0.10 -34.72 -10.49
CA ASN A 259 -0.29 -34.79 -9.04
C ASN A 259 1.04 -34.99 -8.28
N ASP A 260 2.12 -34.37 -8.76
CA ASP A 260 3.46 -34.46 -8.19
C ASP A 260 3.77 -33.24 -7.32
N GLY A 261 3.40 -33.34 -6.04
CA GLY A 261 3.68 -32.29 -5.05
C GLY A 261 5.16 -32.06 -4.78
N ALA A 262 6.01 -33.07 -4.96
CA ALA A 262 7.45 -32.93 -4.72
C ALA A 262 8.10 -32.09 -5.82
N ARG A 263 7.76 -32.36 -7.09
CA ARG A 263 8.22 -31.54 -8.23
C ARG A 263 7.70 -30.11 -8.13
N MET A 264 6.44 -29.93 -7.74
CA MET A 264 5.83 -28.61 -7.57
C MET A 264 6.56 -27.76 -6.51
N LEU A 265 6.91 -28.34 -5.36
CA LEU A 265 7.70 -27.64 -4.33
C LEU A 265 9.11 -27.35 -4.78
N ALA A 266 9.77 -28.28 -5.49
CA ALA A 266 11.11 -28.04 -6.03
C ALA A 266 11.13 -26.86 -7.03
N VAL A 267 10.06 -26.67 -7.80
CA VAL A 267 9.90 -25.50 -8.67
C VAL A 267 9.72 -24.22 -7.83
N ALA A 268 8.90 -24.25 -6.77
CA ALA A 268 8.76 -23.12 -5.85
C ALA A 268 10.09 -22.73 -5.18
N ASP A 269 10.90 -23.71 -4.76
CA ASP A 269 12.24 -23.50 -4.18
C ASP A 269 13.20 -22.85 -5.19
N ALA A 270 13.14 -23.28 -6.45
CA ALA A 270 13.94 -22.68 -7.52
C ALA A 270 13.55 -21.21 -7.77
N MET A 271 12.25 -20.89 -7.66
CA MET A 271 11.75 -19.52 -7.76
C MET A 271 12.20 -18.66 -6.56
N GLU A 272 12.17 -19.21 -5.35
CA GLU A 272 12.64 -18.53 -4.13
C GLU A 272 14.14 -18.22 -4.20
N THR A 273 14.94 -19.18 -4.66
CA THR A 273 16.40 -19.02 -4.81
C THR A 273 16.76 -17.85 -5.74
N ARG A 274 15.90 -17.56 -6.72
CA ARG A 274 16.05 -16.42 -7.65
C ARG A 274 15.35 -15.15 -7.15
N SER A 275 14.76 -15.18 -5.96
CA SER A 275 14.03 -14.07 -5.34
C SER A 275 12.91 -13.51 -6.24
N LEU A 276 12.21 -14.40 -6.96
CA LEU A 276 11.07 -14.03 -7.80
C LEU A 276 9.87 -13.63 -6.93
N SER A 277 9.06 -12.69 -7.41
CA SER A 277 7.85 -12.26 -6.71
C SER A 277 6.74 -13.31 -6.82
N PHE A 278 6.33 -13.92 -5.70
CA PHE A 278 5.22 -14.87 -5.68
C PHE A 278 3.87 -14.23 -6.01
N ASN A 279 3.70 -12.93 -5.76
CA ASN A 279 2.51 -12.19 -6.18
C ASN A 279 2.42 -12.11 -7.71
N ALA A 280 3.54 -11.79 -8.37
CA ALA A 280 3.64 -11.83 -9.83
C ALA A 280 3.42 -13.26 -10.36
N ALA A 281 3.96 -14.28 -9.68
CA ALA A 281 3.78 -15.69 -10.05
C ALA A 281 2.31 -16.10 -10.08
N LEU A 282 1.56 -15.79 -9.03
CA LEU A 282 0.13 -16.10 -8.97
C LEU A 282 -0.66 -15.28 -9.98
N GLN A 283 -0.28 -14.02 -10.24
CA GLN A 283 -0.90 -13.21 -11.30
C GLN A 283 -0.69 -13.81 -12.69
N ASP A 284 0.53 -14.23 -13.00
CA ASP A 284 0.87 -14.80 -14.30
C ASP A 284 0.27 -16.20 -14.46
N LEU A 285 0.24 -17.00 -13.38
CA LEU A 285 -0.46 -18.28 -13.34
C LEU A 285 -1.97 -18.13 -13.59
N ALA A 286 -2.62 -17.13 -12.96
CA ALA A 286 -4.02 -16.82 -13.22
C ALA A 286 -4.25 -16.41 -14.68
N THR A 287 -3.32 -15.62 -15.24
CA THR A 287 -3.38 -15.22 -16.66
C THR A 287 -3.22 -16.42 -17.59
N LEU A 288 -2.33 -17.36 -17.27
CA LEU A 288 -2.13 -18.60 -18.03
C LEU A 288 -3.38 -19.48 -17.96
N LEU A 289 -3.94 -19.71 -16.77
CA LEU A 289 -5.20 -20.46 -16.58
C LEU A 289 -6.36 -19.82 -17.36
N HIS A 290 -6.46 -18.50 -17.36
CA HIS A 290 -7.46 -17.79 -18.18
C HIS A 290 -7.27 -18.05 -19.68
N ARG A 291 -6.03 -18.04 -20.18
CA ARG A 291 -5.73 -18.39 -21.58
C ARG A 291 -6.07 -19.85 -21.89
N LEU A 292 -5.81 -20.78 -20.98
CA LEU A 292 -6.20 -22.18 -21.13
C LEU A 292 -7.72 -22.34 -21.21
N ALA A 293 -8.48 -21.66 -20.35
CA ALA A 293 -9.94 -21.64 -20.41
C ALA A 293 -10.45 -21.07 -21.75
N LEU A 294 -9.86 -19.98 -22.23
CA LEU A 294 -10.19 -19.43 -23.55
C LEU A 294 -9.85 -20.42 -24.67
N ALA A 295 -8.72 -21.11 -24.61
CA ALA A 295 -8.31 -22.11 -25.61
C ALA A 295 -9.34 -23.26 -25.72
N GLN A 296 -9.93 -23.68 -24.60
CA GLN A 296 -10.95 -24.74 -24.58
C GLN A 296 -12.31 -24.29 -25.12
N VAL A 297 -12.79 -23.11 -24.70
CA VAL A 297 -14.16 -22.65 -25.01
C VAL A 297 -14.21 -21.91 -26.36
N VAL A 298 -13.22 -21.06 -26.63
CA VAL A 298 -13.16 -20.22 -27.83
C VAL A 298 -11.75 -20.28 -28.45
N PRO A 299 -11.40 -21.38 -29.16
CA PRO A 299 -10.08 -21.53 -29.80
C PRO A 299 -9.70 -20.41 -30.76
N SER A 300 -10.69 -19.71 -31.34
CA SER A 300 -10.50 -18.58 -32.25
C SER A 300 -10.10 -17.27 -31.57
N ALA A 301 -10.24 -17.18 -30.24
CA ALA A 301 -9.85 -15.98 -29.48
C ALA A 301 -8.32 -15.86 -29.33
N ILE A 302 -7.59 -16.96 -29.46
CA ILE A 302 -6.13 -16.96 -29.45
C ILE A 302 -5.65 -16.68 -30.87
N ALA A 303 -4.84 -15.63 -31.04
CA ALA A 303 -4.26 -15.28 -32.34
C ALA A 303 -3.26 -16.36 -32.81
N GLU A 304 -3.22 -16.63 -34.12
CA GLU A 304 -2.30 -17.62 -34.71
C GLU A 304 -0.83 -17.21 -34.57
N GLU A 305 -0.55 -15.92 -34.44
CA GLU A 305 0.81 -15.37 -34.27
C GLU A 305 1.39 -15.52 -32.86
N THR A 306 0.69 -16.19 -31.94
CA THR A 306 1.18 -16.36 -30.56
C THR A 306 2.23 -17.49 -30.53
N PRO A 307 3.49 -17.23 -30.14
CA PRO A 307 4.55 -18.26 -30.17
C PRO A 307 4.28 -19.44 -29.21
N GLU A 308 3.60 -19.17 -28.09
CA GLU A 308 3.25 -20.15 -27.04
C GLU A 308 1.97 -20.95 -27.37
N ARG A 309 1.39 -20.78 -28.57
CA ARG A 309 0.08 -21.36 -28.92
C ARG A 309 0.05 -22.87 -28.75
N GLU A 310 1.04 -23.58 -29.27
CA GLU A 310 1.06 -25.05 -29.25
C GLU A 310 1.10 -25.61 -27.82
N GLU A 311 1.91 -25.02 -26.95
CA GLU A 311 2.03 -25.41 -25.54
C GLU A 311 0.72 -25.16 -24.78
N ILE A 312 0.09 -23.99 -24.99
CA ILE A 312 -1.20 -23.65 -24.39
C ILE A 312 -2.28 -24.66 -24.83
N PHE A 313 -2.34 -25.03 -26.12
CA PHE A 313 -3.30 -26.02 -26.61
C PHE A 313 -3.01 -27.45 -26.13
N ALA A 314 -1.75 -27.79 -25.85
CA ALA A 314 -1.38 -29.08 -25.26
C ALA A 314 -1.85 -29.19 -23.81
N LEU A 315 -1.54 -28.18 -22.98
CA LEU A 315 -1.99 -28.09 -21.58
C LEU A 315 -3.50 -27.93 -21.45
N ALA A 316 -4.15 -27.22 -22.37
CA ALA A 316 -5.60 -27.09 -22.36
C ALA A 316 -6.31 -28.43 -22.56
N LYS A 317 -5.64 -29.48 -23.07
CA LYS A 317 -6.21 -30.82 -23.22
C LYS A 317 -6.00 -31.72 -22.01
N THR A 318 -5.06 -31.39 -21.12
CA THR A 318 -4.75 -32.22 -19.95
C THR A 318 -5.73 -31.98 -18.79
N PHE A 319 -6.33 -30.81 -18.72
CA PHE A 319 -7.27 -30.43 -17.67
C PHE A 319 -8.71 -30.37 -18.19
N THR A 320 -9.69 -30.67 -17.34
CA THR A 320 -11.09 -30.43 -17.67
C THR A 320 -11.43 -28.93 -17.57
N PRO A 321 -12.49 -28.45 -18.24
CA PRO A 321 -12.95 -27.06 -18.08
C PRO A 321 -13.29 -26.70 -16.63
N GLU A 322 -13.86 -27.64 -15.88
CA GLU A 322 -14.20 -27.49 -14.46
C GLU A 322 -12.94 -27.30 -13.62
N ASP A 323 -11.88 -28.09 -13.87
CA ASP A 323 -10.60 -27.98 -13.17
C ASP A 323 -9.95 -26.62 -13.37
N ILE A 324 -9.93 -26.12 -14.62
CA ILE A 324 -9.30 -24.83 -14.91
C ILE A 324 -10.04 -23.69 -14.20
N GLN A 325 -11.38 -23.73 -14.14
CA GLN A 325 -12.15 -22.74 -13.38
C GLN A 325 -11.86 -22.80 -11.88
N LEU A 326 -11.80 -24.01 -11.32
CA LEU A 326 -11.46 -24.22 -9.92
C LEU A 326 -10.04 -23.72 -9.60
N PHE A 327 -9.05 -24.08 -10.42
CA PHE A 327 -7.67 -23.62 -10.26
C PHE A 327 -7.55 -22.11 -10.38
N TYR A 328 -8.24 -21.51 -11.36
CA TYR A 328 -8.27 -20.07 -11.53
C TYR A 328 -8.81 -19.39 -10.26
N GLN A 329 -9.90 -19.90 -9.71
CA GLN A 329 -10.46 -19.41 -8.45
C GLN A 329 -9.50 -19.57 -7.27
N ILE A 330 -8.86 -20.73 -7.11
CA ILE A 330 -7.88 -20.99 -6.04
C ILE A 330 -6.69 -20.02 -6.14
N VAL A 331 -6.17 -19.77 -7.35
CA VAL A 331 -5.04 -18.85 -7.56
C VAL A 331 -5.44 -17.40 -7.26
N ILE A 332 -6.64 -16.97 -7.68
CA ILE A 332 -7.13 -15.61 -7.37
C ILE A 332 -7.30 -15.41 -5.86
N HIS A 333 -7.91 -16.37 -5.16
CA HIS A 333 -8.02 -16.32 -3.70
C HIS A 333 -6.66 -16.39 -3.02
N GLY A 334 -5.78 -17.30 -3.44
CA GLY A 334 -4.42 -17.44 -2.93
C GLY A 334 -3.60 -16.15 -3.08
N ARG A 335 -3.78 -15.41 -4.18
CA ARG A 335 -3.15 -14.10 -4.38
C ARG A 335 -3.64 -13.05 -3.39
N SER A 336 -4.93 -13.05 -3.07
CA SER A 336 -5.49 -12.16 -2.03
C SER A 336 -5.03 -12.57 -0.62
N ASP A 337 -4.90 -13.87 -0.38
CA ASP A 337 -4.44 -14.44 0.90
C ASP A 337 -2.93 -14.21 1.12
N LEU A 338 -2.16 -13.99 0.05
CA LEU A 338 -0.70 -13.87 0.10
C LEU A 338 -0.21 -12.79 1.08
N SER A 339 -0.90 -11.65 1.16
CA SER A 339 -0.54 -10.57 2.10
C SER A 339 -0.91 -10.87 3.55
N GLN A 340 -1.75 -11.89 3.79
CA GLN A 340 -2.18 -12.33 5.12
C GLN A 340 -1.40 -13.56 5.61
N ALA A 341 -0.64 -14.20 4.73
CA ALA A 341 0.18 -15.35 5.07
C ALA A 341 1.36 -14.95 5.99
N PRO A 342 1.90 -15.89 6.80
CA PRO A 342 3.07 -15.64 7.66
C PRO A 342 4.28 -15.10 6.91
N ASP A 343 4.48 -15.60 5.69
CA ASP A 343 5.49 -15.17 4.73
C ASP A 343 4.98 -15.48 3.30
N GLU A 344 5.57 -14.82 2.29
CA GLU A 344 5.11 -14.95 0.89
C GLU A 344 5.30 -16.38 0.36
N TYR A 345 6.38 -17.07 0.76
CA TYR A 345 6.67 -18.43 0.31
C TYR A 345 5.65 -19.42 0.88
N ALA A 346 5.31 -19.32 2.18
CA ALA A 346 4.25 -20.12 2.80
C ALA A 346 2.89 -19.86 2.15
N GLY A 347 2.54 -18.59 1.86
CA GLY A 347 1.29 -18.26 1.16
C GLY A 347 1.21 -18.86 -0.24
N PHE A 348 2.32 -18.82 -0.98
CA PHE A 348 2.44 -19.40 -2.31
C PHE A 348 2.33 -20.93 -2.29
N THR A 349 3.13 -21.60 -1.46
CA THR A 349 3.12 -23.07 -1.33
C THR A 349 1.77 -23.60 -0.82
N MET A 350 1.10 -22.89 0.10
CA MET A 350 -0.26 -23.24 0.52
C MET A 350 -1.27 -23.14 -0.62
N THR A 351 -1.15 -22.13 -1.48
CA THR A 351 -2.01 -21.99 -2.68
C THR A 351 -1.78 -23.16 -3.63
N LEU A 352 -0.52 -23.52 -3.87
CA LEU A 352 -0.14 -24.65 -4.71
C LEU A 352 -0.64 -25.99 -4.13
N MET A 353 -0.52 -26.20 -2.82
CA MET A 353 -1.06 -27.40 -2.16
C MET A 353 -2.59 -27.47 -2.26
N ARG A 354 -3.29 -26.32 -2.21
CA ARG A 354 -4.74 -26.29 -2.46
C ARG A 354 -5.07 -26.74 -3.89
N LEU A 355 -4.28 -26.36 -4.89
CA LEU A 355 -4.48 -26.83 -6.27
C LEU A 355 -4.44 -28.36 -6.36
N LEU A 356 -3.46 -29.00 -5.71
CA LEU A 356 -3.36 -30.46 -5.67
C LEU A 356 -4.49 -31.10 -4.85
N ALA A 357 -4.83 -30.55 -3.69
CA ALA A 357 -5.80 -31.13 -2.77
C ALA A 357 -7.24 -31.10 -3.32
N PHE A 358 -7.57 -30.11 -4.15
CA PHE A 358 -8.91 -29.95 -4.73
C PHE A 358 -9.01 -30.48 -6.17
N MET A 359 -8.05 -31.27 -6.65
CA MET A 359 -8.20 -31.99 -7.92
C MET A 359 -9.27 -33.09 -7.78
N PRO A 360 -10.32 -33.10 -8.62
CA PRO A 360 -11.29 -34.20 -8.63
C PRO A 360 -10.63 -35.51 -9.11
N GLU A 361 -11.00 -36.63 -8.49
CA GLU A 361 -10.37 -37.94 -8.73
C GLU A 361 -10.64 -38.53 -10.14
N ASP A 362 -11.49 -37.90 -10.96
CA ASP A 362 -11.96 -38.38 -12.27
C ASP A 362 -11.04 -38.04 -13.46
N MET A 363 -9.79 -37.68 -13.21
CA MET A 363 -8.78 -37.64 -14.28
C MET A 363 -8.46 -39.08 -14.70
N PRO A 364 -8.59 -39.47 -15.98
CA PRO A 364 -8.15 -40.78 -16.43
C PRO A 364 -6.64 -40.86 -16.22
N ARG A 365 -6.23 -41.50 -15.11
CA ARG A 365 -4.83 -41.83 -14.85
C ARG A 365 -4.33 -42.55 -16.09
N ALA A 366 -3.43 -41.90 -16.83
CA ALA A 366 -2.65 -42.59 -17.84
C ALA A 366 -1.87 -43.69 -17.09
N THR A 367 -2.43 -44.89 -17.10
CA THR A 367 -1.83 -46.09 -16.54
C THR A 367 -0.67 -46.47 -17.46
N GLY A 368 0.46 -45.78 -17.27
CA GLY A 368 1.75 -46.30 -17.69
C GLY A 368 1.92 -47.68 -17.05
N PRO A 369 2.36 -48.70 -17.81
CA PRO A 369 2.45 -50.05 -17.29
C PRO A 369 3.40 -50.10 -16.11
N LYS A 370 2.89 -50.60 -14.97
CA LYS A 370 3.71 -50.96 -13.80
C LYS A 370 4.79 -51.94 -14.26
N HIS A 371 6.00 -51.42 -14.43
CA HIS A 371 7.18 -52.27 -14.59
C HIS A 371 7.62 -52.72 -13.19
N ASP A 372 6.95 -53.74 -12.65
CA ASP A 372 7.59 -54.68 -11.75
C ASP A 372 8.69 -55.39 -12.53
N LYS A 373 9.88 -54.79 -12.51
CA LYS A 373 11.13 -55.51 -12.76
C LYS A 373 12.11 -55.08 -11.69
N GLU A 374 12.33 -56.00 -10.75
CA GLU A 374 13.52 -56.05 -9.92
C GLU A 374 14.76 -55.76 -10.80
N ILE A 375 15.32 -54.57 -10.64
CA ILE A 375 16.68 -54.28 -11.06
C ILE A 375 17.54 -54.39 -9.81
N LYS A 376 18.12 -55.56 -9.60
CA LYS A 376 19.30 -55.73 -8.75
C LYS A 376 20.40 -54.81 -9.25
N ARG A 377 20.79 -53.82 -8.44
CA ARG A 377 22.11 -53.19 -8.52
C ARG A 377 22.74 -53.10 -7.12
N PRO A 378 24.07 -53.24 -7.04
CA PRO A 378 24.77 -53.65 -5.84
C PRO A 378 24.89 -52.52 -4.82
N SER A 379 24.74 -52.87 -3.54
CA SER A 379 25.04 -52.02 -2.40
C SER A 379 26.56 -51.84 -2.25
N PRO A 380 27.07 -50.62 -2.02
CA PRO A 380 28.45 -50.43 -1.61
C PRO A 380 28.61 -50.86 -0.14
N SER A 381 29.57 -51.75 0.06
CA SER A 381 29.97 -52.35 1.32
C SER A 381 30.76 -51.34 2.15
N ILE A 382 30.36 -51.11 3.40
CA ILE A 382 31.23 -50.56 4.44
C ILE A 382 31.47 -51.69 5.46
N PRO A 383 32.73 -52.03 5.79
CA PRO A 383 33.02 -53.22 6.57
C PRO A 383 32.72 -53.06 8.06
N ARG A 384 32.19 -54.15 8.60
CA ARG A 384 31.90 -54.43 10.01
C ARG A 384 33.20 -54.88 10.69
N LEU A 385 33.65 -54.19 11.75
CA LEU A 385 34.62 -54.70 12.74
C LEU A 385 33.85 -54.94 14.05
N VAL A 386 33.51 -56.19 14.39
CA VAL A 386 34.22 -57.09 15.32
C VAL A 386 34.13 -56.62 16.79
N GLU A 387 33.21 -57.23 17.55
CA GLU A 387 33.25 -57.40 19.02
C GLU A 387 34.19 -58.60 19.32
N ILE A 388 34.85 -58.86 20.47
CA ILE A 388 34.64 -58.75 21.94
C ILE A 388 36.05 -59.03 22.59
N PRO A 389 36.32 -59.29 23.91
CA PRO A 389 35.86 -58.78 25.24
C PRO A 389 37.03 -58.31 26.15
N GLY A 390 36.73 -57.70 27.31
CA GLY A 390 37.72 -57.47 28.36
C GLY A 390 37.18 -56.83 29.65
N THR A 391 36.74 -57.67 30.58
CA THR A 391 36.41 -57.43 32.00
C THR A 391 37.61 -56.95 32.84
N ALA A 392 37.41 -55.98 33.73
CA ALA A 392 37.86 -56.01 35.15
C ALA A 392 37.31 -54.80 35.94
N GLU A 393 36.80 -55.11 37.13
CA GLU A 393 36.11 -54.26 38.11
C GLU A 393 37.05 -53.37 38.95
N THR A 394 36.50 -52.30 39.55
CA THR A 394 36.71 -51.95 40.98
C THR A 394 35.66 -50.93 41.50
N THR A 395 34.69 -51.47 42.24
CA THR A 395 34.07 -51.05 43.53
C THR A 395 33.72 -49.58 43.90
N GLU A 396 32.40 -49.38 44.16
CA GLU A 396 31.67 -48.67 45.26
C GLU A 396 32.20 -47.35 45.88
N THR A 397 31.43 -46.28 46.20
CA THR A 397 30.08 -46.06 46.80
C THR A 397 29.69 -44.57 46.51
N ARG A 398 28.46 -44.05 46.39
CA ARG A 398 27.29 -44.04 47.29
C ARG A 398 26.09 -43.39 46.55
N LYS A 399 24.89 -43.95 46.72
CA LYS A 399 23.61 -43.57 46.09
C LYS A 399 22.98 -42.31 46.69
N THR A 400 22.22 -41.56 45.88
CA THR A 400 20.73 -41.51 45.96
C THR A 400 20.13 -40.83 44.72
N THR A 401 19.46 -41.65 43.91
CA THR A 401 18.40 -41.35 42.92
C THR A 401 17.10 -40.96 43.64
N GLU A 402 15.98 -40.49 43.07
CA GLU A 402 15.29 -40.62 41.76
C GLU A 402 14.21 -39.49 41.76
N ALA A 403 13.94 -38.75 40.68
CA ALA A 403 12.95 -39.01 39.62
C ALA A 403 11.54 -39.44 40.09
N PHE A 404 10.48 -38.75 39.64
CA PHE A 404 9.40 -39.37 38.82
C PHE A 404 8.35 -38.35 38.29
N ASN A 405 7.70 -38.83 37.23
CA ASN A 405 6.81 -38.22 36.23
C ASN A 405 5.29 -38.25 36.58
N ILE A 406 4.56 -37.30 35.96
CA ILE A 406 3.29 -37.38 35.17
C ILE A 406 1.96 -37.94 35.76
N ALA A 407 0.92 -37.09 35.63
CA ALA A 407 -0.55 -37.29 35.42
C ALA A 407 -1.37 -38.08 36.48
N GLU A 408 -2.67 -37.85 36.75
CA GLU A 408 -3.77 -37.19 36.04
C GLU A 408 -4.97 -36.95 37.02
N THR A 409 -5.92 -36.10 36.60
CA THR A 409 -7.37 -36.06 36.94
C THR A 409 -7.96 -35.47 38.26
N VAL A 410 -8.70 -34.36 38.06
CA VAL A 410 -10.13 -34.07 38.36
C VAL A 410 -10.68 -33.91 39.81
N LYS A 411 -11.33 -32.73 40.00
CA LYS A 411 -12.51 -32.32 40.82
C LYS A 411 -12.38 -31.67 42.22
N GLU A 412 -12.86 -30.41 42.24
CA GLU A 412 -13.74 -29.73 43.21
C GLU A 412 -13.81 -30.20 44.68
N ALA A 413 -13.54 -29.28 45.63
CA ALA A 413 -14.58 -28.63 46.44
C ALA A 413 -14.00 -27.71 47.55
N LYS A 414 -14.54 -26.48 47.57
CA LYS A 414 -14.96 -25.65 48.71
C LYS A 414 -14.03 -25.32 49.90
N SER A 415 -13.78 -24.01 49.99
CA SER A 415 -14.20 -23.08 51.06
C SER A 415 -13.63 -23.15 52.47
N ALA A 416 -13.30 -21.94 52.93
CA ALA A 416 -13.38 -21.37 54.29
C ALA A 416 -12.00 -21.00 54.86
N GLU A 417 -11.58 -19.74 54.78
CA GLU A 417 -11.94 -18.59 55.62
C GLU A 417 -10.88 -18.29 56.68
N THR A 418 -10.29 -17.10 56.53
CA THR A 418 -9.86 -16.14 57.57
C THR A 418 -8.90 -16.57 58.68
N ALA A 419 -7.72 -15.94 58.66
CA ALA A 419 -7.20 -15.23 59.83
C ALA A 419 -6.29 -14.06 59.41
N THR A 420 -6.79 -12.87 59.72
CA THR A 420 -6.17 -11.54 59.65
C THR A 420 -4.98 -11.36 60.59
N VAL A 421 -3.95 -10.63 60.15
CA VAL A 421 -3.09 -9.80 61.03
C VAL A 421 -2.92 -8.43 60.37
N GLY A 422 -3.13 -7.38 61.17
CA GLY A 422 -3.40 -6.00 60.76
C GLY A 422 -2.20 -5.12 60.38
N PRO A 423 -2.43 -3.79 60.24
CA PRO A 423 -1.72 -2.90 59.33
C PRO A 423 -0.52 -2.19 59.98
N ALA A 424 0.51 -1.91 59.17
CA ALA A 424 1.55 -0.94 59.51
C ALA A 424 1.31 0.38 58.75
N PRO A 425 1.48 1.55 59.37
CA PRO A 425 0.97 2.82 58.86
C PRO A 425 1.91 3.39 57.80
N THR A 426 1.51 3.38 56.54
CA THR A 426 2.14 4.25 55.53
C THR A 426 1.57 5.65 55.67
N VAL A 427 2.44 6.56 56.11
CA VAL A 427 2.20 8.01 56.11
C VAL A 427 1.73 8.44 54.72
N SER A 428 0.50 8.94 54.64
CA SER A 428 -0.08 9.55 53.44
C SER A 428 0.72 10.79 53.05
N ILE A 429 1.75 10.62 52.22
CA ILE A 429 2.46 11.75 51.57
C ILE A 429 1.56 12.33 50.46
N PHE A 430 0.78 11.48 49.82
CA PHE A 430 -0.24 11.87 48.86
C PHE A 430 -1.58 11.95 49.59
N GLY A 431 -1.89 13.12 50.14
CA GLY A 431 -3.24 13.45 50.54
C GLY A 431 -4.12 13.42 49.29
N SER A 432 -4.75 12.28 49.03
CA SER A 432 -5.71 12.00 47.95
C SER A 432 -5.28 12.47 46.55
N ASP A 433 -4.92 11.48 45.72
CA ASP A 433 -4.95 11.52 44.26
C ASP A 433 -3.70 12.04 43.52
N TRP A 434 -2.80 11.10 43.19
CA TRP A 434 -1.74 11.24 42.16
C TRP A 434 -2.28 11.80 40.84
N THR A 435 -3.56 11.53 40.52
CA THR A 435 -4.23 11.99 39.30
C THR A 435 -4.33 13.52 39.23
N THR A 436 -4.64 14.19 40.34
CA THR A 436 -4.68 15.66 40.43
C THR A 436 -3.30 16.27 40.25
N MET A 437 -2.28 15.63 40.82
CA MET A 437 -0.90 16.10 40.75
C MET A 437 -0.31 15.91 39.34
N ALA A 438 -0.57 14.76 38.70
CA ALA A 438 -0.13 14.49 37.33
C ALA A 438 -0.65 15.54 36.33
N ASN A 439 -1.86 16.07 36.54
CA ASN A 439 -2.44 17.13 35.73
C ASN A 439 -1.87 18.54 36.02
N GLN A 440 -1.31 18.77 37.21
CA GLN A 440 -0.68 20.04 37.60
C GLN A 440 0.81 20.14 37.21
N LEU A 441 1.46 19.01 36.90
CA LEU A 441 2.84 18.99 36.42
C LEU A 441 2.90 19.63 35.02
N LYS A 442 3.77 20.63 34.84
CA LYS A 442 4.04 21.30 33.54
C LYS A 442 4.88 20.42 32.59
N LEU A 443 4.46 19.17 32.39
CA LEU A 443 5.11 18.22 31.50
C LEU A 443 4.53 18.34 30.08
N ASN A 444 5.40 18.33 29.07
CA ASN A 444 5.02 18.40 27.65
C ASN A 444 5.47 17.12 26.91
N GLY A 445 4.62 16.60 26.03
CA GLY A 445 4.92 15.45 25.17
C GLY A 445 4.96 14.10 25.91
N MET A 446 5.89 13.23 25.53
CA MET A 446 5.98 11.84 26.03
C MET A 446 6.14 11.69 27.57
N PRO A 447 6.86 12.57 28.30
CA PRO A 447 6.86 12.55 29.77
C PRO A 447 5.49 12.81 30.41
N LYS A 448 4.59 13.57 29.74
CA LYS A 448 3.22 13.78 30.21
C LYS A 448 2.40 12.49 30.07
N MET A 449 2.55 11.79 28.95
CA MET A 449 1.91 10.49 28.75
C MET A 449 2.42 9.47 29.79
N LEU A 450 3.72 9.45 30.08
CA LEU A 450 4.29 8.60 31.14
C LEU A 450 3.61 8.88 32.49
N ALA A 451 3.43 10.15 32.86
CA ALA A 451 2.78 10.54 34.12
C ALA A 451 1.27 10.19 34.16
N GLN A 452 0.60 10.21 33.01
CA GLN A 452 -0.83 9.88 32.88
C GLN A 452 -1.13 8.39 32.90
N TYR A 453 -0.19 7.55 32.43
CA TYR A 453 -0.34 6.09 32.36
C TYR A 453 0.40 5.34 33.49
N CYS A 454 0.96 6.05 34.48
CA CYS A 454 1.62 5.43 35.63
C CYS A 454 0.73 5.43 36.88
N GLU A 455 0.72 4.31 37.60
CA GLU A 455 0.09 4.16 38.92
C GLU A 455 1.16 4.15 40.02
N VAL A 456 0.91 4.82 41.15
CA VAL A 456 1.82 4.80 42.31
C VAL A 456 1.58 3.53 43.12
N LYS A 457 2.57 2.63 43.19
CA LYS A 457 2.51 1.42 44.03
C LYS A 457 2.97 1.68 45.46
N LYS A 458 4.02 2.48 45.64
CA LYS A 458 4.55 2.86 46.96
C LYS A 458 5.08 4.29 46.93
N ALA A 459 4.77 5.03 47.99
CA ALA A 459 5.23 6.38 48.19
C ALA A 459 5.97 6.49 49.52
N SER A 460 7.24 6.86 49.49
CA SER A 460 8.05 7.18 50.66
C SER A 460 8.66 8.58 50.48
N PRO A 461 9.11 9.26 51.56
CA PRO A 461 9.55 10.65 51.49
C PRO A 461 10.72 10.90 50.52
N ASN A 462 11.50 9.86 50.23
CA ASN A 462 12.68 9.92 49.36
C ASN A 462 12.60 9.01 48.12
N GLU A 463 11.57 8.17 48.00
CA GLU A 463 11.46 7.17 46.93
C GLU A 463 9.99 6.92 46.55
N ILE A 464 9.67 7.01 45.25
CA ILE A 464 8.35 6.71 44.69
C ILE A 464 8.48 5.60 43.67
N GLU A 465 7.65 4.57 43.80
CA GLU A 465 7.60 3.43 42.90
C GLU A 465 6.34 3.52 42.02
N PHE A 466 6.55 3.64 40.71
CA PHE A 466 5.52 3.69 39.69
C PHE A 466 5.38 2.33 38.98
N CYS A 467 4.14 1.99 38.63
CA CYS A 467 3.81 0.87 37.76
C CYS A 467 3.28 1.39 36.43
N VAL A 468 3.82 0.88 35.32
CA VAL A 468 3.35 1.20 33.96
C VAL A 468 2.81 -0.08 33.30
N PRO A 469 1.66 -0.02 32.61
CA PRO A 469 1.13 -1.17 31.87
C PRO A 469 2.09 -1.67 30.78
N GLU A 470 2.10 -2.97 30.50
CA GLU A 470 2.95 -3.58 29.47
C GLU A 470 2.81 -2.93 28.08
N LYS A 471 1.59 -2.51 27.72
CA LYS A 471 1.28 -1.81 26.46
C LYS A 471 2.07 -0.50 26.27
N HIS A 472 2.51 0.11 27.37
CA HIS A 472 3.20 1.40 27.39
C HIS A 472 4.67 1.29 27.81
N LYS A 473 5.27 0.10 27.75
CA LYS A 473 6.68 -0.15 28.08
C LYS A 473 7.66 0.78 27.34
N HIS A 474 7.34 1.16 26.10
CA HIS A 474 8.16 2.08 25.29
C HIS A 474 8.30 3.49 25.90
N LEU A 475 7.40 3.90 26.81
CA LEU A 475 7.49 5.20 27.49
C LEU A 475 8.57 5.24 28.57
N LEU A 476 9.08 4.09 29.03
CA LEU A 476 10.07 3.95 30.11
C LEU A 476 11.50 4.30 29.69
N GLU A 477 11.71 5.10 28.66
CA GLU A 477 13.04 5.58 28.29
C GLU A 477 13.65 6.44 29.40
N LYS A 478 14.97 6.29 29.62
CA LYS A 478 15.72 6.99 30.67
C LYS A 478 15.53 8.51 30.63
N ARG A 479 15.43 9.09 29.42
CA ARG A 479 15.19 10.51 29.18
C ARG A 479 13.84 11.01 29.71
N HIS A 480 12.80 10.17 29.67
CA HIS A 480 11.46 10.52 30.15
C HIS A 480 11.37 10.36 31.67
N GLN A 481 12.03 9.35 32.22
CA GLN A 481 12.17 9.14 33.66
C GLN A 481 12.90 10.31 34.34
N GLU A 482 14.02 10.76 33.75
CA GLU A 482 14.80 11.90 34.25
C GLU A 482 13.97 13.20 34.25
N LYS A 483 13.23 13.47 33.17
CA LYS A 483 12.34 14.64 33.08
C LYS A 483 11.19 14.59 34.09
N MET A 484 10.60 13.42 34.30
CA MET A 484 9.55 13.24 35.31
C MET A 484 10.11 13.40 36.73
N SER A 485 11.31 12.89 36.99
CA SER A 485 12.01 13.06 38.28
C SER A 485 12.36 14.52 38.57
N ALA A 486 12.78 15.28 37.56
CA ALA A 486 13.07 16.70 37.68
C ALA A 486 11.80 17.50 38.01
N ALA A 487 10.71 17.27 37.27
CA ALA A 487 9.44 17.96 37.49
C ALA A 487 8.82 17.63 38.86
N LEU A 488 8.95 16.39 39.34
CA LEU A 488 8.48 16.01 40.67
C LEU A 488 9.36 16.59 41.79
N SER A 489 10.68 16.63 41.59
CA SER A 489 11.60 17.21 42.59
C SER A 489 11.40 18.73 42.71
N GLU A 490 11.08 19.41 41.59
CA GLU A 490 10.72 20.83 41.57
C GLU A 490 9.39 21.08 42.31
N TYR A 491 8.37 20.26 42.07
CA TYR A 491 7.06 20.40 42.72
C TYR A 491 7.10 20.08 44.22
N LEU A 492 7.87 19.07 44.64
CA LEU A 492 7.98 18.63 46.04
C LEU A 492 9.07 19.38 46.84
N GLY A 493 9.91 20.19 46.17
CA GLY A 493 10.99 20.95 46.80
C GLY A 493 12.12 20.10 47.43
N LYS A 494 12.16 18.79 47.14
CA LYS A 494 13.16 17.82 47.63
C LYS A 494 13.53 16.82 46.53
N PRO A 495 14.77 16.29 46.49
CA PRO A 495 15.16 15.31 45.50
C PRO A 495 14.48 13.96 45.78
N VAL A 496 13.74 13.44 44.80
CA VAL A 496 13.03 12.16 44.92
C VAL A 496 13.59 11.14 43.93
N ARG A 497 13.85 9.91 44.39
CA ARG A 497 14.22 8.80 43.50
C ARG A 497 12.97 8.12 42.95
N LEU A 498 12.92 7.93 41.64
CA LEU A 498 11.83 7.24 40.97
C LEU A 498 12.26 5.83 40.56
N LYS A 499 11.47 4.82 40.94
CA LYS A 499 11.58 3.46 40.40
C LYS A 499 10.36 3.15 39.55
N PHE A 500 10.59 2.55 38.39
CA PHE A 500 9.53 2.13 37.49
C PHE A 500 9.52 0.61 37.37
N SER A 501 8.35 0.01 37.54
CA SER A 501 8.08 -1.40 37.31
C SER A 501 7.05 -1.56 36.19
N VAL A 502 7.19 -2.63 35.40
CA VAL A 502 6.19 -3.02 34.40
C VAL A 502 5.30 -4.09 35.03
N GLY A 503 3.99 -3.92 34.94
CA GLY A 503 3.05 -4.91 35.48
C GLY A 503 1.60 -4.55 35.23
N ILE A 504 0.70 -5.42 35.71
CA ILE A 504 -0.75 -5.19 35.66
C ILE A 504 -1.08 -4.05 36.63
N VAL A 505 -1.65 -2.98 36.09
CA VAL A 505 -2.17 -1.82 36.84
C VAL A 505 -3.55 -2.22 37.36
N THR A 506 -3.74 -2.18 38.68
CA THR A 506 -4.96 -2.63 39.36
C THR A 506 -5.83 -1.48 39.86
N GLY A 507 -5.30 -0.25 39.88
CA GLY A 507 -6.03 0.96 40.25
C GLY A 507 -6.36 1.86 39.06
N MET A 508 -7.31 2.79 39.28
CA MET A 508 -7.76 3.76 38.28
C MET A 508 -6.60 4.66 37.85
N ASN A 509 -6.14 4.52 36.61
CA ASN A 509 -5.16 5.43 36.05
C ASN A 509 -5.84 6.76 35.61
N PRO A 510 -5.12 7.90 35.66
CA PRO A 510 -5.66 9.21 35.27
C PRO A 510 -6.27 9.24 33.84
N ALA A 511 -5.72 8.46 32.92
CA ALA A 511 -6.19 8.39 31.54
C ALA A 511 -7.54 7.66 31.39
N GLU A 512 -7.82 6.65 32.20
CA GLU A 512 -9.09 5.94 32.24
C GLU A 512 -10.19 6.80 32.87
N LEU A 513 -9.86 7.59 33.91
CA LEU A 513 -10.81 8.51 34.53
C LEU A 513 -11.20 9.63 33.55
N GLU A 514 -10.24 10.22 32.85
CA GLU A 514 -10.50 11.26 31.84
C GLU A 514 -11.28 10.71 30.63
N ASN A 515 -11.04 9.45 30.25
CA ASN A 515 -11.83 8.77 29.23
C ASN A 515 -13.26 8.46 29.70
N GLN A 516 -13.45 8.05 30.97
CA GLN A 516 -14.78 7.84 31.54
C GLN A 516 -15.58 9.15 31.62
N GLU A 517 -14.96 10.25 32.06
CA GLU A 517 -15.62 11.57 32.07
C GLU A 517 -16.01 12.02 30.67
N LYS A 518 -15.14 11.82 29.67
CA LYS A 518 -15.47 12.13 28.26
C LYS A 518 -16.61 11.26 27.74
N GLN A 519 -16.60 9.96 28.06
CA GLN A 519 -17.67 9.05 27.68
C GLN A 519 -19.01 9.41 28.34
N GLN A 520 -19.00 9.80 29.63
CA GLN A 520 -20.20 10.27 30.33
C GLN A 520 -20.75 11.58 29.75
N LYS A 521 -19.88 12.54 29.42
CA LYS A 521 -20.32 13.78 28.75
C LYS A 521 -20.89 13.50 27.35
N GLN A 522 -20.31 12.54 26.63
CA GLN A 522 -20.79 12.17 25.30
C GLN A 522 -22.13 11.43 25.37
N SER A 523 -22.31 10.51 26.32
CA SER A 523 -23.60 9.83 26.50
C SER A 523 -24.69 10.80 26.94
N GLN A 524 -24.39 11.73 27.85
CA GLN A 524 -25.33 12.78 28.23
C GLN A 524 -25.72 13.69 27.06
N ALA A 525 -24.78 14.03 26.18
CA ALA A 525 -25.05 14.83 24.98
C ALA A 525 -25.95 14.07 23.98
N ILE A 526 -25.75 12.77 23.83
CA ILE A 526 -26.60 11.92 22.98
C ILE A 526 -28.01 11.85 23.56
N THR A 527 -28.14 11.53 24.85
CA THR A 527 -29.45 11.45 25.50
C THR A 527 -30.19 12.78 25.45
N ALA A 528 -29.51 13.92 25.66
CA ALA A 528 -30.13 15.24 25.57
C ALA A 528 -30.75 15.50 24.19
N ILE A 529 -30.04 15.13 23.11
CA ILE A 529 -30.53 15.29 21.73
C ILE A 529 -31.65 14.30 21.42
N GLU A 530 -31.58 13.05 21.91
CA GLU A 530 -32.66 12.05 21.74
C GLU A 530 -33.93 12.38 22.52
N THR A 531 -33.80 13.10 23.64
CA THR A 531 -34.94 13.56 24.45
C THR A 531 -35.46 14.93 24.03
N ASP A 532 -34.81 15.60 23.07
CA ASP A 532 -35.23 16.92 22.62
C ASP A 532 -36.60 16.82 21.89
N PRO A 533 -37.61 17.58 22.33
CA PRO A 533 -38.96 17.52 21.76
C PRO A 533 -38.99 17.78 20.25
N PHE A 534 -38.13 18.67 19.74
CA PHE A 534 -38.06 19.01 18.32
C PHE A 534 -37.44 17.87 17.51
N VAL A 535 -36.41 17.22 18.05
CA VAL A 535 -35.77 16.06 17.40
C VAL A 535 -36.72 14.87 17.33
N ARG A 536 -37.49 14.60 18.39
CA ARG A 536 -38.52 13.55 18.36
C ARG A 536 -39.63 13.85 17.35
N GLU A 537 -40.09 15.10 17.29
CA GLU A 537 -41.10 15.51 16.31
C GLU A 537 -40.60 15.36 14.87
N LEU A 538 -39.31 15.60 14.61
CA LEU A 538 -38.68 15.37 13.31
C LEU A 538 -38.54 13.88 12.97
N VAL A 539 -38.17 13.05 13.94
CA VAL A 539 -38.07 11.59 13.75
C VAL A 539 -39.47 10.99 13.51
N GLU A 540 -40.48 11.38 14.29
CA GLU A 540 -41.85 10.86 14.19
C GLU A 540 -42.60 11.33 12.94
N ASN A 541 -42.45 12.60 12.54
CA ASN A 541 -43.20 13.15 11.40
C ASN A 541 -42.50 13.00 10.05
N PHE A 542 -41.17 12.81 10.03
CA PHE A 542 -40.38 12.84 8.80
C PHE A 542 -39.45 11.63 8.61
N ASP A 543 -39.53 10.59 9.44
CA ASP A 543 -38.69 9.39 9.36
C ASP A 543 -37.17 9.73 9.38
N ALA A 544 -36.82 10.79 10.11
CA ALA A 544 -35.45 11.30 10.16
C ALA A 544 -34.55 10.39 11.02
N GLU A 545 -33.34 10.08 10.54
CA GLU A 545 -32.34 9.30 11.30
C GLU A 545 -31.32 10.20 12.00
N LEU A 546 -31.09 9.93 13.30
CA LEU A 546 -30.11 10.64 14.10
C LEU A 546 -28.70 10.08 13.86
N ILE A 547 -27.79 10.91 13.33
CA ILE A 547 -26.37 10.52 13.16
C ILE A 547 -25.64 10.73 14.49
N VAL A 548 -25.68 9.72 15.36
CA VAL A 548 -25.09 9.75 16.72
C VAL A 548 -23.59 10.11 16.71
N SER A 549 -22.86 9.70 15.67
CA SER A 549 -21.42 9.98 15.51
C SER A 549 -21.08 11.46 15.27
N SER A 550 -22.08 12.30 14.97
CA SER A 550 -21.93 13.74 14.73
C SER A 550 -22.12 14.61 15.99
N ILE A 551 -22.61 14.00 17.08
CA ILE A 551 -22.94 14.70 18.33
C ILE A 551 -21.66 15.01 19.09
N LYS A 552 -21.43 16.29 19.37
CA LYS A 552 -20.29 16.77 20.16
C LYS A 552 -20.79 17.36 21.48
N PRO A 553 -20.21 16.96 22.63
CA PRO A 553 -20.53 17.61 23.90
C PRO A 553 -20.07 19.07 23.86
N ILE A 554 -20.89 19.96 24.43
CA ILE A 554 -20.53 21.36 24.63
C ILE A 554 -19.37 21.39 25.65
N GLN A 555 -18.30 22.11 25.32
CA GLN A 555 -17.03 22.10 26.08
C GLN A 555 -17.16 22.65 27.48
#